data_AF-A0A352IZX2-F1
#
_entry.id   AF-A0A352IZX2-F1
#
_cell.length_a   1.000
_cell.length_b   1.000
_cell.length_c   1.000
_cell.angle_alpha   90.00
_cell.angle_beta   90.00
_cell.angle_gamma   90.00
#
_symmetry.space_group_name_H-M   'P 1'
#
loop_
_entity.id
_entity.type
_entity.pdbx_description
1 polymer ?
#
loop_
_entity_poly.entity_id
_entity_poly.type
_entity_poly.pdbx_seq_one_letter_code
_entity_poly.pdbx_strand_id
1 'polypeptide(L)'
;VMYTSNNLGGLQFKVGLFSPSKVDGVTDAEYTMPRIEANVVYSGDNFSLWSSGFTQDVDSKIGTFDDYTMSGIDFGGSVSLGGLSVRGNYGIT
;
A
#
# COMPACT_ATOMS: atom_id res chain seq x y z
N VAL A 1 -2.23 -4.33 -12.66
CA VAL A 1 -3.69 -4.15 -12.90
C VAL A 1 -4.32 -3.59 -11.64
N MET A 2 -5.28 -2.67 -11.73
CA MET A 2 -5.90 -2.06 -10.56
C MET A 2 -7.42 -1.96 -10.74
N TYR A 3 -8.15 -2.29 -9.69
CA TYR A 3 -9.56 -1.99 -9.54
C TYR A 3 -9.73 -0.79 -8.60
N THR A 4 -10.67 0.10 -8.94
CA THR A 4 -11.06 1.23 -8.11
C THR A 4 -12.57 1.22 -7.99
N SER A 5 -13.08 1.30 -6.75
CA SER A 5 -14.52 1.37 -6.52
C SER A 5 -15.09 2.70 -7.00
N ASN A 6 -16.40 2.73 -7.21
CA ASN A 6 -17.12 4.00 -7.29
C ASN A 6 -16.93 4.81 -5.99
N ASN A 7 -17.18 6.11 -6.05
CA ASN A 7 -17.27 6.95 -4.86
C ASN A 7 -18.62 6.69 -4.16
N LEU A 8 -18.57 6.17 -2.94
CA LEU A 8 -19.72 5.79 -2.13
C LEU A 8 -19.92 6.82 -1.01
N GLY A 9 -20.28 8.05 -1.39
CA GLY A 9 -20.50 9.13 -0.43
C GLY A 9 -19.22 9.55 0.31
N GLY A 10 -18.11 9.66 -0.40
CA GLY A 10 -16.79 10.03 0.14
C GLY A 10 -15.87 8.84 0.37
N LEU A 11 -16.40 7.62 0.46
CA LEU A 11 -15.63 6.38 0.60
C LEU A 11 -15.22 5.84 -0.79
N GLN A 12 -13.94 5.53 -0.97
CA GLN A 12 -13.42 4.83 -2.14
C GLN A 12 -12.34 3.84 -1.71
N PHE A 13 -12.34 2.64 -2.29
CA PHE A 13 -11.27 1.68 -2.12
C PHE A 13 -10.65 1.30 -3.46
N LYS A 14 -9.39 0.89 -3.40
CA LYS A 14 -8.58 0.43 -4.53
C LYS A 14 -7.88 -0.85 -4.13
N VAL A 15 -7.80 -1.79 -5.05
CA VAL A 15 -6.98 -3.00 -4.92
C VAL A 15 -6.27 -3.24 -6.25
N GLY A 16 -5.00 -3.60 -6.18
CA GLY A 16 -4.21 -3.80 -7.38
C GLY A 16 -3.15 -4.88 -7.24
N LEU A 17 -2.81 -5.44 -8.40
CA LEU A 17 -1.70 -6.35 -8.62
C LEU A 17 -0.59 -5.57 -9.33
N PHE A 18 0.58 -5.53 -8.73
CA PHE A 18 1.73 -4.75 -9.17
C PHE A 18 2.92 -5.66 -9.41
N SER A 19 3.86 -5.19 -10.23
CA SER A 19 5.16 -5.84 -10.32
C SER A 19 5.81 -5.84 -8.94
N PRO A 20 6.35 -6.98 -8.49
CA PRO A 20 7.08 -7.08 -7.23
C PRO A 20 8.21 -6.05 -7.15
N SER A 21 8.40 -5.48 -5.95
CA SER A 21 9.53 -4.61 -5.64
C SER A 21 10.76 -5.46 -5.37
N LYS A 22 11.87 -5.13 -6.03
CA LYS A 22 13.15 -5.84 -5.83
C LYS A 22 13.68 -5.57 -4.43
N VAL A 23 14.25 -6.61 -3.82
CA VAL A 23 14.94 -6.55 -2.55
C VAL A 23 16.42 -6.31 -2.82
N ASP A 24 16.94 -5.19 -2.35
CA ASP A 24 18.34 -4.86 -2.52
C ASP A 24 19.25 -5.80 -1.73
N GLY A 25 20.40 -6.15 -2.31
CA GLY A 25 21.38 -7.02 -1.66
C GLY A 25 21.07 -8.52 -1.68
N VAL A 26 19.94 -8.94 -2.27
CA VAL A 26 19.55 -10.35 -2.39
C VAL A 26 19.52 -10.76 -3.86
N THR A 27 20.63 -11.31 -4.36
CA THR A 27 20.77 -11.69 -5.79
C THR A 27 19.98 -12.93 -6.19
N ASP A 28 19.55 -13.71 -5.21
CA ASP A 28 18.81 -14.98 -5.39
C ASP A 28 17.30 -14.81 -5.25
N ALA A 29 16.81 -13.59 -5.07
CA ALA A 29 15.38 -13.33 -4.89
C ALA A 29 14.61 -13.57 -6.20
N GLU A 30 13.56 -14.38 -6.10
CA GLU A 30 12.57 -14.62 -7.12
C GLU A 30 11.19 -14.14 -6.65
N TYR A 31 10.35 -13.73 -7.60
CA TYR A 31 9.02 -13.20 -7.33
C TYR A 31 8.00 -13.89 -8.23
N THR A 32 7.41 -14.97 -7.70
CA THR A 32 6.47 -15.81 -8.44
C THR A 32 5.04 -15.25 -8.46
N MET A 33 4.70 -14.42 -7.46
CA MET A 33 3.41 -13.75 -7.34
C MET A 33 3.53 -12.23 -7.50
N PRO A 34 2.50 -11.54 -8.06
CA PRO A 34 2.47 -10.08 -8.08
C PRO A 34 2.34 -9.53 -6.65
N ARG A 35 2.87 -8.33 -6.42
CA ARG A 35 2.61 -7.57 -5.20
C ARG A 35 1.14 -7.16 -5.17
N ILE A 36 0.48 -7.41 -4.05
CA ILE A 36 -0.90 -6.99 -3.83
C ILE A 36 -0.88 -5.72 -3.00
N GLU A 37 -1.57 -4.68 -3.45
CA GLU A 37 -1.77 -3.46 -2.68
C GLU A 37 -3.24 -3.15 -2.55
N ALA A 38 -3.64 -2.67 -1.37
CA ALA A 38 -4.98 -2.19 -1.08
C ALA A 38 -4.92 -0.80 -0.45
N ASN A 39 -5.87 0.04 -0.80
CA ASN A 39 -6.01 1.38 -0.24
C ASN A 39 -7.48 1.70 -0.05
N VAL A 40 -7.82 2.32 1.08
CA VAL A 40 -9.14 2.81 1.40
C VAL A 40 -9.00 4.28 1.79
N VAL A 41 -9.83 5.12 1.20
CA VAL A 41 -9.88 6.55 1.47
C VAL A 41 -11.31 6.94 1.80
N TYR A 42 -11.49 7.74 2.85
CA TYR A 42 -12.73 8.43 3.13
C TYR A 42 -12.51 9.92 3.14
N SER A 43 -13.26 10.66 2.33
CA SER A 43 -13.13 12.12 2.20
C SER A 43 -14.47 12.80 2.45
N GLY A 44 -14.44 13.82 3.32
CA GLY A 44 -15.53 14.79 3.46
C GLY A 44 -15.13 16.13 2.84
N ASP A 45 -15.90 17.18 3.15
CA ASP A 45 -15.72 18.51 2.55
C ASP A 45 -14.35 19.12 2.85
N ASN A 46 -13.82 18.87 4.04
CA ASN A 46 -12.64 19.55 4.55
C ASN A 46 -11.60 18.58 5.16
N PHE A 47 -11.82 17.27 5.07
CA PHE A 47 -10.90 16.28 5.59
C PHE A 47 -10.81 15.06 4.68
N SER A 48 -9.71 14.32 4.81
CA SER A 48 -9.53 13.02 4.17
C SER A 48 -8.77 12.10 5.12
N LEU A 49 -9.23 10.87 5.26
CA LEU A 49 -8.58 9.79 6.01
C LEU A 49 -8.25 8.67 5.04
N TRP A 50 -7.12 8.00 5.25
CA TRP A 50 -6.77 6.84 4.46
C TRP A 50 -6.06 5.76 5.27
N SER A 51 -6.15 4.55 4.76
CA SER A 51 -5.33 3.41 5.15
C SER A 51 -4.95 2.65 3.89
N SER A 52 -3.70 2.23 3.79
CA SER A 52 -3.21 1.40 2.69
C SER A 52 -2.29 0.33 3.23
N GLY A 53 -2.13 -0.74 2.46
CA GLY A 53 -1.17 -1.76 2.77
C GLY A 53 -0.78 -2.54 1.54
N PHE A 54 0.30 -3.28 1.69
CA PHE A 54 0.77 -4.20 0.66
C PHE A 54 1.27 -5.50 1.24
N THR A 55 1.28 -6.53 0.41
CA THR A 55 1.95 -7.80 0.66
C THR A 55 2.62 -8.30 -0.61
N GLN A 56 3.78 -8.94 -0.45
CA GLN A 56 4.54 -9.55 -1.52
C GLN A 56 5.40 -10.68 -0.95
N ASP A 57 5.39 -11.81 -1.62
CA ASP A 57 6.28 -12.93 -1.29
C ASP A 57 7.63 -12.76 -1.99
N VAL A 58 8.68 -13.18 -1.29
CA VAL A 58 10.06 -13.20 -1.76
C VAL A 58 10.57 -14.62 -1.60
N ASP A 59 10.78 -15.28 -2.73
CA ASP A 59 11.21 -16.66 -2.80
C ASP A 59 12.71 -16.73 -3.09
N SER A 60 13.35 -17.80 -2.62
CA SER A 60 14.77 -18.05 -2.81
C SER A 60 14.98 -19.03 -3.97
N LYS A 61 15.62 -18.58 -5.06
CA LYS A 61 15.71 -19.38 -6.29
C LYS A 61 16.58 -20.63 -6.14
N ILE A 62 17.63 -20.58 -5.32
CA ILE A 62 18.52 -21.73 -5.06
C ILE A 62 18.64 -22.08 -3.57
N GLY A 63 17.81 -21.49 -2.70
CA GLY A 63 17.75 -21.82 -1.27
C GLY A 63 18.80 -21.10 -0.41
N THR A 64 19.25 -19.89 -0.80
CA THR A 64 20.21 -19.09 -0.02
C THR A 64 19.60 -18.42 1.22
N PHE A 65 18.28 -18.20 1.23
CA PHE A 65 17.49 -17.75 2.36
C PHE A 65 16.13 -18.48 2.39
N ASP A 66 15.43 -18.40 3.52
CA ASP A 66 14.07 -18.93 3.67
C ASP A 66 13.07 -17.97 3.03
N ASP A 67 12.08 -18.52 2.32
CA ASP A 67 11.00 -17.73 1.71
C ASP A 67 10.28 -16.90 2.77
N TYR A 68 9.98 -15.64 2.44
CA TYR A 68 9.35 -14.73 3.39
C TYR A 68 8.38 -13.76 2.70
N THR A 69 7.40 -13.31 3.48
CA THR A 69 6.44 -12.30 3.03
C THR A 69 6.85 -10.92 3.53
N MET A 70 7.05 -10.00 2.60
CA MET A 70 7.15 -8.56 2.89
C MET A 70 5.76 -7.97 2.95
N SER A 71 5.47 -7.20 3.98
CA SER A 71 4.22 -6.47 4.10
C SER A 71 4.45 -5.10 4.69
N GLY A 72 3.54 -4.17 4.40
CA GLY A 72 3.56 -2.85 5.01
C GLY A 72 2.16 -2.30 5.11
N ILE A 73 1.97 -1.43 6.09
CA ILE A 73 0.71 -0.70 6.30
C ILE A 73 1.02 0.77 6.56
N ASP A 74 0.23 1.64 5.96
CA ASP A 74 0.24 3.08 6.25
C ASP A 74 -1.17 3.58 6.51
N PHE A 75 -1.28 4.57 7.37
CA PHE A 75 -2.53 5.29 7.56
C PHE A 75 -2.22 6.77 7.82
N GLY A 76 -3.19 7.61 7.51
CA GLY A 76 -3.02 9.03 7.69
C GLY A 76 -4.30 9.81 7.52
N GLY A 77 -4.16 11.10 7.71
CA GLY A 77 -5.25 12.03 7.59
C GLY A 77 -4.79 13.41 7.17
N SER A 78 -5.74 14.17 6.66
CA SER A 78 -5.59 15.60 6.43
C SER A 78 -6.87 16.34 6.75
N VAL A 79 -6.74 17.58 7.20
CA VAL A 79 -7.83 18.51 7.45
C VAL A 79 -7.46 19.89 6.93
N SER A 80 -8.41 20.59 6.35
CA SER A 80 -8.26 21.96 5.85
C SER A 80 -9.33 22.85 6.47
N LEU A 81 -8.94 24.01 7.00
CA LEU A 81 -9.84 24.98 7.62
C LEU A 81 -9.46 26.39 7.14
N GLY A 82 -10.29 26.96 6.27
CA GLY A 82 -10.00 28.24 5.64
C GLY A 82 -8.74 28.18 4.77
N GLY A 83 -7.72 28.95 5.13
CA GLY A 83 -6.41 28.97 4.43
C GLY A 83 -5.35 28.03 5.00
N LEU A 84 -5.66 27.26 6.06
CA LEU A 84 -4.72 26.33 6.70
C LEU A 84 -5.06 24.88 6.35
N SER A 85 -4.04 24.09 5.99
CA SER A 85 -4.14 22.64 5.79
C SER A 85 -3.07 21.92 6.59
N VAL A 86 -3.47 20.83 7.27
CA VAL A 86 -2.57 19.96 8.03
C VAL A 86 -2.72 18.54 7.53
N ARG A 87 -1.61 17.83 7.39
CA ARG A 87 -1.54 16.42 6.99
C ARG A 87 -0.55 15.68 7.86
N GLY A 88 -0.90 14.47 8.28
CA GLY A 88 -0.02 13.56 8.99
C GLY A 88 -0.26 12.13 8.56
N ASN A 89 0.80 11.32 8.60
CA ASN A 89 0.75 9.91 8.26
C ASN A 89 1.78 9.12 9.06
N TYR A 90 1.50 7.84 9.23
CA TYR A 90 2.38 6.88 9.88
C TYR A 90 2.34 5.57 9.09
N GLY A 91 3.49 4.91 8.97
CA GLY A 91 3.60 3.64 8.28
C GLY A 91 4.67 2.75 8.88
N ILE A 92 4.45 1.45 8.76
CA ILE A 92 5.36 0.39 9.18
C ILE A 92 5.53 -0.57 8.00
N THR A 93 6.75 -1.08 7.82
CA THR A 93 7.13 -2.05 6.80
C THR A 93 8.09 -3.05 7.43
#